data_AF-A0A944BNA9-F1
#
_entry.id   AF-A0A944BNA9-F1
#
_cell.length_a   1.000
_cell.length_b   1.000
_cell.length_c   1.000
_cell.angle_alpha   90.00
_cell.angle_beta   90.00
_cell.angle_gamma   90.00
#
_symmetry.space_group_name_H-M   'P 1'
#
loop_
_entity.id
_entity.type
_entity.pdbx_description
1 polymer ?
#
loop_
_entity_poly.entity_id
_entity_poly.type
_entity_poly.pdbx_seq_one_letter_code
_entity_poly.pdbx_strand_id
1 'polypeptide(L)'
;KKAYLCTGEGCLSVPTDVKGYVYRYYKITMKAYDVISHKDVTLKLTGYPAIVFQHEYDHLDGVLYYERIDQKDPLKEDPDAIRIE
;
A
#
# COMPACT_ATOMS: atom_id res chain seq x y z
N LYS A 1 1.89 -8.64 9.94
CA LYS A 1 1.74 -9.53 8.76
C LYS A 1 1.76 -8.68 7.50
N LYS A 2 2.42 -9.15 6.45
CA LYS A 2 2.38 -8.51 5.15
C LYS A 2 1.06 -8.81 4.44
N ALA A 3 0.71 -7.98 3.47
CA ALA A 3 -0.38 -8.20 2.54
C ALA A 3 -0.01 -7.62 1.17
N TYR A 4 -0.65 -8.11 0.13
CA TYR A 4 -0.51 -7.61 -1.24
C TYR A 4 -1.82 -7.79 -2.00
N LEU A 5 -2.03 -6.97 -3.03
CA LEU A 5 -3.15 -7.12 -3.96
C LEU A 5 -2.78 -8.15 -5.03
N CYS A 6 -3.67 -9.11 -5.30
CA CYS A 6 -3.39 -10.16 -6.29
C CYS A 6 -3.24 -9.62 -7.72
N THR A 7 -3.77 -8.43 -8.01
CA THR A 7 -3.65 -7.74 -9.31
C THR A 7 -2.45 -6.78 -9.39
N GLY A 8 -1.68 -6.64 -8.30
CA GLY A 8 -0.67 -5.59 -8.16
C GLY A 8 -1.29 -4.23 -7.79
N GLU A 9 -0.50 -3.17 -7.90
CA GLU A 9 -0.98 -1.79 -7.71
C GLU A 9 -0.86 -0.99 -9.00
N GLY A 10 -1.68 0.05 -9.10
CA GLY A 10 -1.55 1.10 -10.10
C GLY A 10 -1.42 2.46 -9.43
N CYS A 11 -0.96 3.46 -10.17
CA CYS A 11 -0.88 4.84 -9.72
C CYS A 11 -1.27 5.77 -10.86
N LEU A 12 -2.08 6.80 -10.60
CA LEU A 12 -2.48 7.78 -11.61
C LEU A 12 -1.29 8.55 -12.20
N SER A 13 -0.19 8.65 -11.44
CA SER A 13 1.05 9.30 -11.87
C SER A 13 1.97 8.40 -12.71
N VAL A 14 1.64 7.12 -12.85
CA VAL A 14 2.44 6.12 -13.57
C VAL A 14 1.64 5.63 -14.78
N PRO A 15 1.94 6.11 -16.00
CA PRO A 15 1.12 5.81 -17.19
C PRO A 15 1.32 4.39 -17.73
N THR A 16 2.35 3.68 -17.26
CA THR A 16 2.72 2.34 -17.70
C THR A 16 2.30 1.29 -16.67
N ASP A 17 1.80 0.15 -17.14
CA ASP A 17 1.51 -0.99 -16.28
C ASP A 17 2.82 -1.64 -15.79
N VAL A 18 3.15 -1.49 -14.51
CA VAL A 18 4.27 -2.18 -13.85
C VAL A 18 3.75 -3.38 -13.09
N LYS A 19 3.95 -4.57 -13.65
CA LYS A 19 3.54 -5.84 -13.05
C LYS A 19 4.39 -6.20 -11.84
N GLY A 20 3.74 -6.57 -10.74
CA GLY A 20 4.38 -7.18 -9.59
C GLY A 20 3.58 -7.04 -8.30
N TYR A 21 3.91 -7.86 -7.31
CA TYR A 21 3.31 -7.80 -5.99
C TYR A 21 3.96 -6.70 -5.15
N VAL A 22 3.12 -5.83 -4.61
CA VAL A 22 3.53 -4.76 -3.69
C VAL A 22 3.20 -5.20 -2.27
N TYR A 23 4.23 -5.57 -1.52
CA TYR A 23 4.06 -6.00 -0.13
C TYR A 23 3.93 -4.80 0.82
N ARG A 24 2.82 -4.75 1.54
CA ARG A 24 2.49 -3.73 2.54
C ARG A 24 2.11 -4.35 3.88
N TYR A 25 1.97 -3.55 4.92
CA TYR A 25 1.43 -4.03 6.18
C TYR A 25 -0.07 -4.26 6.08
N TYR A 26 -0.55 -5.45 6.47
CA TYR A 26 -1.97 -5.78 6.47
C TYR A 26 -2.79 -4.88 7.42
N LYS A 27 -2.17 -4.39 8.50
CA LYS A 27 -2.81 -3.59 9.54
C LYS A 27 -1.90 -2.44 9.92
N ILE A 28 -2.44 -1.23 9.95
CA ILE A 28 -1.74 -0.01 10.36
C ILE A 28 -2.58 0.78 11.37
N THR A 29 -1.91 1.62 12.14
CA THR A 29 -2.55 2.69 12.92
C THR A 29 -1.94 4.00 12.46
N MET A 30 -2.77 4.90 11.95
CA MET A 30 -2.34 6.18 11.41
C MET A 30 -2.92 7.33 12.23
N LYS A 31 -2.09 8.31 12.56
CA LYS A 31 -2.54 9.59 13.10
C LYS A 31 -2.60 10.60 11.96
N ALA A 32 -3.68 11.34 11.89
CA ALA A 32 -3.88 12.37 10.88
C ALA A 32 -4.74 13.50 11.43
N TYR A 33 -4.72 14.64 10.76
CA TYR A 33 -5.64 15.75 11.03
C TYR A 33 -6.77 15.72 10.01
N ASP A 34 -8.02 15.64 10.49
CA ASP A 34 -9.20 15.72 9.65
C ASP A 34 -9.57 17.19 9.42
N VAL A 35 -9.42 17.64 8.18
CA VAL A 35 -9.69 19.02 7.76
C VAL A 35 -11.18 19.37 7.74
N ILE A 36 -12.09 18.39 7.67
CA ILE A 36 -13.53 18.62 7.65
C ILE A 36 -14.04 18.84 9.06
N SER A 37 -13.64 17.97 10.00
CA SER A 37 -14.06 18.07 11.40
C SER A 37 -13.16 18.95 12.27
N HIS A 38 -12.02 19.40 11.74
CA HIS A 38 -10.99 20.17 12.42
C HIS A 38 -10.40 19.48 13.67
N LYS A 39 -10.17 18.16 13.60
CA LYS A 39 -9.73 17.35 14.75
C LYS A 39 -8.61 16.39 14.38
N ASP A 40 -7.75 16.11 15.35
CA ASP A 40 -6.84 14.96 15.27
C ASP A 40 -7.62 13.66 15.37
N VAL A 41 -7.34 12.74 14.44
CA VAL A 41 -7.95 11.42 14.37
C VAL A 41 -6.88 10.32 14.41
N THR A 42 -7.26 9.18 14.97
CA THR A 42 -6.44 7.95 14.92
C THR A 42 -7.23 6.88 14.20
N LEU A 43 -6.76 6.48 13.02
CA LEU A 43 -7.40 5.49 12.17
C LEU A 43 -6.70 4.14 12.35
N LYS A 44 -7.49 3.09 12.60
CA LYS A 44 -7.02 1.70 12.59
C LYS A 44 -7.54 1.05 11.31
N LEU A 45 -6.64 0.81 10.37
CA LEU A 45 -6.98 0.32 9.03
C LEU A 45 -6.45 -1.09 8.85
N THR A 46 -7.18 -1.90 8.09
CA THR A 46 -6.79 -3.27 7.75
C THR A 46 -7.12 -3.59 6.30
N GLY A 47 -6.40 -4.53 5.70
CA GLY A 47 -6.69 -5.01 4.35
C GLY A 47 -6.49 -3.93 3.29
N TYR A 48 -7.43 -3.83 2.33
CA TYR A 48 -7.35 -2.90 1.21
C TYR A 48 -7.21 -1.42 1.62
N PRO A 49 -8.00 -0.87 2.56
CA PRO A 49 -7.77 0.49 3.06
C PRO A 49 -6.37 0.70 3.66
N ALA A 50 -5.81 -0.29 4.35
CA ALA A 50 -4.45 -0.15 4.88
C ALA A 50 -3.43 -0.02 3.74
N ILE A 51 -3.61 -0.78 2.65
CA ILE A 51 -2.76 -0.73 1.45
C ILE A 51 -2.84 0.65 0.80
N VAL A 52 -4.05 1.16 0.53
CA VAL A 52 -4.26 2.47 -0.08
C VAL A 52 -3.61 3.58 0.73
N PHE A 53 -3.83 3.61 2.05
CA PHE A 53 -3.24 4.66 2.89
C PHE A 53 -1.71 4.59 2.95
N GLN A 54 -1.11 3.39 2.90
CA GLN A 54 0.33 3.25 2.77
C GLN A 54 0.83 3.73 1.39
N HIS A 55 0.09 3.48 0.32
CA HIS A 55 0.42 4.00 -1.03
C HIS A 55 0.44 5.54 -1.04
N GLU A 56 -0.61 6.16 -0.50
CA GLU A 56 -0.68 7.63 -0.47
C GLU A 56 0.34 8.24 0.48
N TYR A 57 0.65 7.56 1.58
CA TYR A 57 1.69 8.00 2.50
C TYR A 57 3.08 7.94 1.85
N ASP A 58 3.37 6.91 1.06
CA ASP A 58 4.66 6.78 0.35
C ASP A 58 4.94 7.98 -0.57
N HIS A 59 3.91 8.57 -1.19
CA HIS A 59 4.07 9.79 -2.00
C HIS A 59 4.59 10.98 -1.18
N LEU A 60 4.30 11.05 0.12
CA LEU A 60 4.84 12.09 1.00
C LEU A 60 6.35 11.95 1.21
N ASP A 61 6.86 10.72 1.10
CA ASP A 61 8.28 10.38 1.19
C ASP A 61 8.94 10.26 -0.20
N GLY A 62 8.19 10.55 -1.28
CA GLY A 62 8.68 10.47 -2.66
C GLY A 62 8.90 9.04 -3.17
N VAL A 63 8.26 8.05 -2.55
CA VAL A 63 8.37 6.62 -2.92
C VAL A 63 7.18 6.21 -3.79
N LEU A 64 7.45 5.55 -4.91
CA LEU A 64 6.44 4.99 -5.81
C LEU A 64 6.24 3.49 -5.56
N TYR A 65 5.03 2.99 -5.82
CA TYR A 65 4.65 1.61 -5.50
C TYR A 65 5.60 0.56 -6.10
N TYR A 66 6.11 0.81 -7.32
CA TYR A 66 6.95 -0.15 -8.03
C TYR A 66 8.35 -0.30 -7.42
N GLU A 67 8.78 0.64 -6.58
CA GLU A 67 10.03 0.53 -5.82
C GLU A 67 9.94 -0.54 -4.71
N ARG A 68 8.72 -0.92 -4.32
CA ARG A 68 8.46 -1.99 -3.35
C ARG A 68 8.31 -3.37 -4.01
N ILE A 69 8.37 -3.46 -5.35
CA ILE A 69 8.34 -4.73 -6.10
C ILE A 69 9.73 -5.36 -6.07
N ASP A 70 9.80 -6.67 -5.85
CA ASP A 70 11.05 -7.43 -5.95
C ASP A 70 11.56 -7.39 -7.41
N GLN A 71 12.73 -6.78 -7.61
CA GLN A 71 13.30 -6.56 -8.94
C GLN A 71 13.79 -7.83 -9.63
N LYS A 72 14.02 -8.92 -8.88
CA LYS A 72 14.48 -10.20 -9.43
C LYS A 72 13.31 -11.12 -9.73
N ASP A 73 12.27 -11.08 -8.89
CA ASP A 73 11.08 -11.90 -9.03
C ASP A 73 9.82 -11.10 -8.66
N PRO A 74 9.26 -10.31 -9.60
CA PRO A 74 8.15 -9.41 -9.34
C PRO A 74 6.87 -10.09 -8.84
N LEU A 75 6.70 -11.38 -9.12
CA LEU A 75 5.53 -12.18 -8.73
C LEU A 75 5.87 -13.19 -7.63
N LYS A 76 6.98 -12.98 -6.92
CA LYS A 76 7.38 -13.81 -5.78
C LYS A 76 6.29 -13.81 -4.73
N GLU A 77 5.72 -14.98 -4.46
CA GLU A 77 4.76 -15.16 -3.38
C GLU A 77 5.47 -15.33 -2.03
N ASP A 78 4.96 -14.64 -1.01
CA ASP A 78 5.32 -14.79 0.39
C ASP A 78 4.20 -15.62 1.08
N PRO A 79 4.45 -16.89 1.47
CA PRO A 79 3.43 -17.76 2.08
C PRO A 79 2.84 -17.21 3.38
N ASP A 80 3.56 -16.31 4.06
CA ASP A 80 3.12 -15.69 5.31
C ASP A 80 2.34 -14.37 5.07
N ALA A 81 2.26 -13.92 3.82
CA ALA A 81 1.53 -12.72 3.44
C ALA A 81 0.06 -13.01 3.12
N ILE A 82 -0.79 -12.05 3.45
CA ILE A 82 -2.23 -12.11 3.17
C ILE A 82 -2.46 -11.63 1.74
N ARG A 83 -2.93 -12.54 0.88
CA ARG A 83 -3.42 -12.20 -0.46
C ARG A 83 -4.77 -11.50 -0.34
N ILE A 84 -4.88 -10.31 -0.92
CA ILE A 84 -6.12 -9.52 -0.96
C ILE A 84 -6.63 -9.53 -2.41
N GLU A 85 -7.91 -9.86 -2.56
CA GLU A 85 -8.61 -9.92 -3.86
C GLU A 85 -9.27 -8.58 -4.21
#